data_AF-A0ABD1XP03-F1
#
_entry.id   AF-A0ABD1XP03-F1
#
_cell.length_a   1.000
_cell.length_b   1.000
_cell.length_c   1.000
_cell.angle_alpha   90.00
_cell.angle_beta   90.00
_cell.angle_gamma   90.00
#
_symmetry.space_group_name_H-M   'P 1'
#
loop_
_entity.id
_entity.type
_entity.pdbx_description
1 polymer ?
#
loop_
_entity_poly.entity_id
_entity_poly.type
_entity_poly.pdbx_seq_one_letter_code
_entity_poly.pdbx_strand_id
1 'polypeptide(L)'
;MCSLMVSPTVPVVKATQMRPTASPVRLGTSGYSYGHWKGTYYPPKVDQFKFYASEFDAVELNNPFYRVPTDSTFDKWRQTAPRPTFRYVVKANRFFTHMKQLNVDELFRERWDSFYESCKRLGDHLGAVFFQLGPRTACSIEKLRALATVLPHEGRFVFEFRHSTWFCREVYDVLGENDWCLAAININNRAGWVKNLSSGWHPDLKEYDPCCAWGAYIRLHGSEGQYVGKYSDDEIGAIAARVKDWAAHGREVFVMCNNTDDGKPPSAIADLRNLSARLIEMGVMQKPIEQTLQKMVKTAKVEGLEESKEKAKVEASKESKTRKKVTEEKKPIEQALQKMVKNAKVELLEESKDSINVEKKVKVDVSKESTTRKRVKGDERSKGEAGEDFNIEKKVKLEQRAE
;
A
#
# COMPACT_ATOMS: atom_id res chain seq x y z
N MET A 1 -14.94 8.71 -60.21
CA MET A 1 -15.26 9.45 -58.97
C MET A 1 -15.23 8.47 -57.80
N CYS A 2 -14.05 8.28 -57.19
CA CYS A 2 -13.91 7.55 -55.93
C CYS A 2 -13.76 8.58 -54.81
N SER A 3 -14.81 8.76 -54.02
CA SER A 3 -14.80 9.67 -52.88
C SER A 3 -14.24 8.96 -51.66
N LEU A 4 -13.05 9.36 -51.24
CA LEU A 4 -12.45 9.05 -49.94
C LEU A 4 -13.35 9.63 -48.84
N MET A 5 -13.98 8.77 -48.05
CA MET A 5 -14.65 9.20 -46.81
C MET A 5 -13.64 9.19 -45.67
N VAL A 6 -13.34 10.39 -45.18
CA VAL A 6 -12.52 10.65 -44.00
C VAL A 6 -13.32 10.22 -42.75
N SER A 7 -12.75 9.34 -41.93
CA SER A 7 -13.30 8.98 -40.61
C SER A 7 -13.35 10.21 -39.69
N PRO A 8 -14.41 10.39 -38.87
CA PRO A 8 -14.45 11.46 -37.90
C PRO A 8 -13.46 11.17 -36.77
N THR A 9 -12.48 12.05 -36.62
CA THR A 9 -11.52 12.09 -35.51
C THR A 9 -12.26 12.29 -34.19
N VAL A 10 -12.06 11.37 -33.25
CA VAL A 10 -12.46 11.52 -31.84
C VAL A 10 -11.78 12.78 -31.28
N PRO A 11 -12.51 13.71 -30.64
CA PRO A 11 -11.89 14.91 -30.08
C PRO A 11 -11.00 14.51 -28.90
N VAL A 12 -9.69 14.74 -29.06
CA VAL A 12 -8.75 14.72 -27.94
C VAL A 12 -9.10 15.90 -27.04
N VAL A 13 -9.80 15.62 -25.94
CA VAL A 13 -10.03 16.59 -24.87
C VAL A 13 -8.66 16.92 -24.28
N LYS A 14 -8.20 18.17 -24.47
CA LYS A 14 -6.98 18.67 -23.87
C LYS A 14 -7.08 18.51 -22.35
N ALA A 15 -6.17 17.73 -21.79
CA ALA A 15 -5.98 17.61 -20.35
C ALA A 15 -5.80 19.02 -19.76
N THR A 16 -6.83 19.51 -19.09
CA THR A 16 -6.70 20.71 -18.24
C THR A 16 -5.65 20.38 -17.20
N GLN A 17 -4.53 21.11 -17.22
CA GLN A 17 -3.44 20.95 -16.26
C GLN A 17 -3.98 21.11 -14.82
N MET A 18 -4.31 20.00 -14.19
CA MET A 18 -4.50 19.95 -12.74
C MET A 18 -3.10 20.00 -12.11
N ARG A 19 -2.85 21.05 -11.33
CA ARG A 19 -1.69 21.09 -10.43
C ARG A 19 -1.83 19.91 -9.46
N PRO A 20 -0.80 19.07 -9.24
CA PRO A 20 -0.91 17.97 -8.29
C PRO A 20 -0.84 18.53 -6.86
N THR A 21 -2.00 18.80 -6.28
CA THR A 21 -2.15 18.96 -4.83
C THR A 21 -2.68 17.63 -4.28
N ALA A 22 -1.81 16.91 -3.55
CA ALA A 22 -1.91 15.53 -3.06
C ALA A 22 -1.27 14.47 -3.97
N SER A 23 -0.46 13.57 -3.36
CA SER A 23 0.11 12.39 -4.02
C SER A 23 -1.03 11.58 -4.68
N PRO A 24 -0.90 11.12 -5.93
CA PRO A 24 -1.91 10.29 -6.57
C PRO A 24 -1.90 8.85 -6.05
N VAL A 25 -1.01 8.48 -5.12
CA VAL A 25 -0.87 7.10 -4.64
C VAL A 25 -1.63 6.88 -3.32
N ARG A 26 -2.32 5.75 -3.23
CA ARG A 26 -3.08 5.27 -2.07
C ARG A 26 -2.59 3.88 -1.68
N LEU A 27 -1.93 3.79 -0.53
CA LEU A 27 -1.44 2.53 0.02
C LEU A 27 -2.39 2.05 1.11
N GLY A 28 -2.71 0.77 1.12
CA GLY A 28 -3.58 0.18 2.13
C GLY A 28 -3.63 -1.35 2.12
N THR A 29 -4.39 -1.93 3.03
CA THR A 29 -4.63 -3.35 3.15
C THR A 29 -6.09 -3.71 2.84
N SER A 30 -6.32 -5.01 2.62
CA SER A 30 -7.65 -5.58 2.42
C SER A 30 -8.47 -5.71 3.71
N GLY A 31 -8.66 -4.60 4.41
CA GLY A 31 -9.23 -4.54 5.76
C GLY A 31 -8.17 -4.19 6.79
N TYR A 32 -8.58 -3.78 7.99
CA TYR A 32 -7.67 -3.30 9.04
C TYR A 32 -7.89 -3.99 10.38
N SER A 33 -9.06 -4.58 10.64
CA SER A 33 -9.42 -5.10 11.97
C SER A 33 -9.28 -6.62 12.02
N TYR A 34 -8.07 -7.11 12.29
CA TYR A 34 -7.79 -8.53 12.47
C TYR A 34 -7.35 -8.83 13.91
N GLY A 35 -7.77 -9.98 14.45
CA GLY A 35 -7.48 -10.38 15.82
C GLY A 35 -5.97 -10.57 16.08
N HIS A 36 -5.28 -11.24 15.17
CA HIS A 36 -3.84 -11.55 15.28
C HIS A 36 -2.92 -10.34 15.09
N TRP A 37 -3.45 -9.20 14.66
CA TRP A 37 -2.69 -7.94 14.54
C TRP A 37 -2.53 -7.24 15.90
N LYS A 38 -3.35 -7.61 16.90
CA LYS A 38 -3.26 -7.06 18.26
C LYS A 38 -1.98 -7.53 18.94
N GLY A 39 -1.19 -6.58 19.45
CA GLY A 39 0.09 -6.84 20.10
C GLY A 39 1.25 -7.11 19.14
N THR A 40 1.02 -7.09 17.82
CA THR A 40 2.05 -7.32 16.80
C THR A 40 2.19 -6.12 15.88
N TYR A 41 1.07 -5.62 15.37
CA TYR A 41 0.99 -4.35 14.65
C TYR A 41 0.31 -3.28 15.51
N TYR A 42 -0.82 -3.61 16.14
CA TYR A 42 -1.54 -2.69 17.01
C TYR A 42 -0.98 -2.74 18.44
N PRO A 43 -0.52 -1.61 19.00
CA PRO A 43 -0.22 -1.53 20.42
C PRO A 43 -1.46 -1.85 21.27
N PRO A 44 -1.30 -2.27 22.54
CA PRO A 44 -2.43 -2.52 23.42
C PRO A 44 -3.33 -1.28 23.57
N LYS A 45 -4.64 -1.49 23.60
CA LYS A 45 -5.67 -0.47 23.90
C LYS A 45 -5.71 0.73 22.94
N VAL A 46 -5.22 0.60 21.71
CA VAL A 46 -5.38 1.65 20.68
C VAL A 46 -6.70 1.51 19.92
N ASP A 47 -7.21 2.64 19.43
CA ASP A 47 -8.19 2.65 18.36
C ASP A 47 -7.50 2.14 17.07
N GLN A 48 -7.88 0.94 16.64
CA GLN A 48 -7.23 0.27 15.51
C GLN A 48 -7.38 1.05 14.21
N PHE A 49 -8.54 1.67 13.97
CA PHE A 49 -8.76 2.42 12.73
C PHE A 49 -7.92 3.69 12.72
N LYS A 50 -7.92 4.47 13.80
CA LYS A 50 -7.09 5.68 13.90
C LYS A 50 -5.60 5.35 13.80
N PHE A 51 -5.15 4.27 14.44
CA PHE A 51 -3.77 3.81 14.35
C PHE A 51 -3.42 3.42 12.91
N TYR A 52 -4.19 2.53 12.29
CA TYR A 52 -3.99 2.12 10.90
C TYR A 52 -3.97 3.31 9.94
N ALA A 53 -4.96 4.19 10.06
CA ALA A 53 -5.13 5.32 9.17
C ALA A 53 -4.12 6.45 9.44
N SER A 54 -3.34 6.38 10.52
CA SER A 54 -2.17 7.25 10.72
C SER A 54 -0.99 6.87 9.83
N GLU A 55 -0.89 5.60 9.40
CA GLU A 55 0.18 5.11 8.54
C GLU A 55 -0.23 5.00 7.07
N PHE A 56 -1.49 4.66 6.79
CA PHE A 56 -1.96 4.35 5.43
C PHE A 56 -3.09 5.29 4.98
N ASP A 57 -3.14 5.55 3.67
CA ASP A 57 -4.06 6.50 3.04
C ASP A 57 -5.30 5.85 2.43
N ALA A 58 -5.38 4.51 2.45
CA ALA A 58 -6.57 3.82 2.02
C ALA A 58 -6.82 2.52 2.79
N VAL A 59 -8.03 2.02 2.65
CA VAL A 59 -8.39 0.67 3.11
C VAL A 59 -9.49 0.08 2.25
N GLU A 60 -9.39 -1.22 1.94
CA GLU A 60 -10.52 -1.93 1.37
C GLU A 60 -11.49 -2.36 2.49
N LEU A 61 -12.76 -2.01 2.31
CA LEU A 61 -13.83 -2.43 3.20
C LEU A 61 -14.40 -3.77 2.70
N ASN A 62 -14.07 -4.84 3.43
CA ASN A 62 -14.55 -6.19 3.13
C ASN A 62 -15.87 -6.56 3.82
N ASN A 63 -16.29 -5.87 4.87
CA ASN A 63 -17.58 -6.15 5.53
C ASN A 63 -18.79 -6.10 4.55
N PRO A 64 -18.90 -5.08 3.67
CA PRO A 64 -19.98 -4.99 2.68
C PRO A 64 -20.11 -6.19 1.73
N PHE A 65 -19.03 -6.96 1.53
CA PHE A 65 -19.07 -8.21 0.77
C PHE A 65 -20.03 -9.24 1.38
N TYR A 66 -20.04 -9.37 2.70
CA TYR A 66 -20.84 -10.37 3.42
C TYR A 66 -22.23 -9.85 3.77
N ARG A 67 -22.30 -8.60 4.22
CA ARG A 67 -23.53 -7.93 4.63
C ARG A 67 -23.40 -6.46 4.33
N VAL A 68 -24.38 -5.88 3.62
CA VAL A 68 -24.45 -4.44 3.40
C VAL A 68 -24.61 -3.74 4.77
N PRO A 69 -23.66 -2.88 5.18
CA PRO A 69 -23.79 -2.10 6.40
C PRO A 69 -24.93 -1.10 6.31
N THR A 70 -25.36 -0.56 7.44
CA THR A 70 -26.35 0.51 7.44
C THR A 70 -25.77 1.79 6.85
N ASP A 71 -26.63 2.63 6.30
CA ASP A 71 -26.29 4.00 5.88
C ASP A 71 -25.52 4.79 6.95
N SER A 72 -25.97 4.69 8.21
CA SER A 72 -25.29 5.31 9.35
C SER A 72 -23.86 4.79 9.59
N THR A 73 -23.54 3.59 9.14
CA THR A 73 -22.17 3.05 9.17
C THR A 73 -21.30 3.72 8.11
N PHE A 74 -21.82 3.92 6.90
CA PHE A 74 -21.11 4.66 5.84
C PHE A 74 -20.91 6.13 6.22
N ASP A 75 -21.90 6.78 6.84
CA ASP A 75 -21.77 8.13 7.37
C ASP A 75 -20.67 8.22 8.43
N LYS A 76 -20.62 7.25 9.34
CA LYS A 76 -19.56 7.18 10.35
C LYS A 76 -18.20 7.01 9.70
N TRP A 77 -18.05 6.11 8.73
CA TRP A 77 -16.79 5.97 7.99
C TRP A 77 -16.35 7.29 7.35
N ARG A 78 -17.26 7.98 6.65
CA ARG A 78 -16.99 9.32 6.11
C ARG A 78 -16.49 10.29 7.17
N GLN A 79 -17.18 10.36 8.31
CA GLN A 79 -16.83 11.28 9.41
C GLN A 79 -15.51 10.92 10.10
N THR A 80 -15.13 9.64 10.10
CA THR A 80 -13.91 9.17 10.77
C THR A 80 -12.65 9.23 9.91
N ALA A 81 -12.78 9.46 8.60
CA ALA A 81 -11.63 9.54 7.70
C ALA A 81 -10.62 10.59 8.21
N PRO A 82 -9.34 10.24 8.44
CA PRO A 82 -8.42 11.12 9.17
C PRO A 82 -7.90 12.30 8.33
N ARG A 83 -7.96 12.19 6.99
CA ARG A 83 -7.41 13.14 6.03
C ARG A 83 -8.36 13.28 4.84
N PRO A 84 -8.50 14.46 4.22
CA PRO A 84 -9.27 14.64 2.98
C PRO A 84 -8.86 13.71 1.83
N THR A 85 -7.59 13.28 1.82
CA THR A 85 -7.01 12.36 0.83
C THR A 85 -7.25 10.89 1.15
N PHE A 86 -7.74 10.55 2.34
CA PHE A 86 -7.99 9.16 2.69
C PHE A 86 -9.11 8.58 1.81
N ARG A 87 -8.95 7.33 1.36
CA ARG A 87 -9.92 6.66 0.48
C ARG A 87 -10.36 5.32 1.05
N TYR A 88 -11.66 5.09 1.08
CA TYR A 88 -12.24 3.77 1.26
C TYR A 88 -12.51 3.15 -0.10
N VAL A 89 -12.10 1.89 -0.27
CA VAL A 89 -12.48 1.10 -1.44
C VAL A 89 -13.47 0.04 -0.99
N VAL A 90 -14.69 0.08 -1.53
CA VAL A 90 -15.78 -0.78 -1.06
C VAL A 90 -15.82 -2.06 -1.88
N LYS A 91 -15.71 -3.22 -1.24
CA LYS A 91 -15.95 -4.49 -1.94
C LYS A 91 -17.43 -4.66 -2.23
N ALA A 92 -17.78 -4.85 -3.50
CA ALA A 92 -19.16 -5.13 -3.91
C ALA A 92 -19.72 -6.35 -3.16
N ASN A 93 -21.00 -6.31 -2.79
CA ASN A 93 -21.63 -7.42 -2.07
C ASN A 93 -21.53 -8.74 -2.86
N ARG A 94 -21.31 -9.86 -2.16
CA ARG A 94 -21.21 -11.20 -2.77
C ARG A 94 -22.43 -11.59 -3.58
N PHE A 95 -23.59 -10.97 -3.30
CA PHE A 95 -24.79 -11.13 -4.09
C PHE A 95 -24.54 -10.84 -5.57
N PHE A 96 -23.85 -9.74 -5.91
CA PHE A 96 -23.58 -9.36 -7.29
C PHE A 96 -22.54 -10.26 -7.96
N THR A 97 -21.44 -10.57 -7.25
CA THR A 97 -20.25 -11.22 -7.83
C THR A 97 -20.23 -12.74 -7.75
N HIS A 98 -20.77 -13.33 -6.68
CA HIS A 98 -20.69 -14.77 -6.42
C HIS A 98 -22.03 -15.47 -6.58
N MET A 99 -23.14 -14.85 -6.12
CA MET A 99 -24.47 -15.45 -6.22
C MET A 99 -25.09 -15.22 -7.60
N LYS A 100 -25.18 -13.96 -8.05
CA LYS A 100 -25.69 -13.61 -9.38
C LYS A 100 -24.63 -13.76 -10.47
N GLN A 101 -23.35 -13.70 -10.12
CA GLN A 101 -22.24 -13.77 -11.09
C GLN A 101 -22.45 -12.79 -12.26
N LEU A 102 -22.80 -11.56 -11.92
CA LEU A 102 -23.14 -10.47 -12.86
C LEU A 102 -24.38 -10.72 -13.73
N ASN A 103 -25.26 -11.65 -13.36
CA ASN A 103 -26.57 -11.78 -14.03
C ASN A 103 -27.49 -10.62 -13.61
N VAL A 104 -27.79 -9.73 -14.55
CA VAL A 104 -28.48 -8.46 -14.29
C VAL A 104 -29.99 -8.59 -14.53
N ASP A 105 -30.69 -9.10 -13.53
CA ASP A 105 -32.16 -9.11 -13.46
C ASP A 105 -32.71 -7.88 -12.69
N GLU A 106 -34.03 -7.81 -12.49
CA GLU A 106 -34.68 -6.72 -11.76
C GLU A 106 -34.18 -6.63 -10.31
N LEU A 107 -34.07 -7.76 -9.62
CA LEU A 107 -33.58 -7.82 -8.24
C LEU A 107 -32.11 -7.40 -8.14
N PHE A 108 -31.29 -7.67 -9.16
CA PHE A 108 -29.92 -7.15 -9.24
C PHE A 108 -29.93 -5.63 -9.24
N ARG A 109 -30.75 -5.00 -10.10
CA ARG A 109 -30.84 -3.54 -10.23
C ARG A 109 -31.28 -2.88 -8.93
N GLU A 110 -32.39 -3.34 -8.35
CA GLU A 110 -32.92 -2.80 -7.08
C GLU A 110 -31.87 -2.84 -5.95
N ARG A 111 -31.19 -3.99 -5.80
CA ARG A 111 -30.15 -4.14 -4.77
C ARG A 111 -28.91 -3.34 -5.07
N TRP A 112 -28.55 -3.20 -6.34
CA TRP A 112 -27.42 -2.39 -6.77
C TRP A 112 -27.65 -0.93 -6.43
N ASP A 113 -28.81 -0.38 -6.78
CA ASP A 113 -29.15 1.01 -6.52
C ASP A 113 -29.06 1.32 -5.02
N SER A 114 -29.73 0.51 -4.18
CA SER A 114 -29.66 0.67 -2.72
C SER A 114 -28.23 0.56 -2.18
N PHE A 115 -27.45 -0.41 -2.66
CA PHE A 115 -26.06 -0.59 -2.24
C PHE A 115 -25.17 0.58 -2.64
N TYR A 116 -25.32 1.07 -3.86
CA TYR A 116 -24.52 2.15 -4.40
C TYR A 116 -24.87 3.49 -3.76
N GLU A 117 -26.15 3.74 -3.44
CA GLU A 117 -26.57 4.88 -2.63
C GLU A 117 -25.85 4.88 -1.27
N SER A 118 -25.80 3.75 -0.57
CA SER A 118 -25.03 3.64 0.68
C SER A 118 -23.54 3.93 0.46
N CYS A 119 -22.94 3.47 -0.64
CA CYS A 119 -21.54 3.76 -0.98
C CYS A 119 -21.31 5.26 -1.20
N LYS A 120 -22.21 5.95 -1.92
CA LYS A 120 -22.12 7.40 -2.18
C LYS A 120 -22.12 8.25 -0.91
N ARG A 121 -22.64 7.72 0.20
CA ARG A 121 -22.57 8.41 1.51
C ARG A 121 -21.14 8.66 1.99
N LEU A 122 -20.15 7.93 1.48
CA LEU A 122 -18.72 8.19 1.73
C LEU A 122 -18.23 9.50 1.10
N GLY A 123 -18.96 10.08 0.14
CA GLY A 123 -18.60 11.32 -0.54
C GLY A 123 -17.22 11.22 -1.20
N ASP A 124 -16.40 12.26 -1.03
CA ASP A 124 -15.04 12.33 -1.60
C ASP A 124 -14.08 11.25 -1.07
N HIS A 125 -14.45 10.55 0.01
CA HIS A 125 -13.68 9.42 0.53
C HIS A 125 -14.00 8.09 -0.18
N LEU A 126 -15.01 8.02 -1.05
CA LEU A 126 -15.23 6.85 -1.89
C LEU A 126 -14.14 6.81 -2.98
N GLY A 127 -13.16 5.92 -2.82
CA GLY A 127 -12.11 5.72 -3.82
C GLY A 127 -12.61 4.95 -5.04
N ALA A 128 -13.25 3.81 -4.80
CA ALA A 128 -13.87 2.97 -5.82
C ALA A 128 -14.82 1.94 -5.18
N VAL A 129 -15.66 1.33 -5.99
CA VAL A 129 -16.32 0.06 -5.68
C VAL A 129 -15.64 -1.04 -6.50
N PHE A 130 -15.14 -2.10 -5.85
CA PHE A 130 -14.46 -3.18 -6.55
C PHE A 130 -15.25 -4.48 -6.57
N PHE A 131 -15.28 -5.12 -7.74
CA PHE A 131 -15.96 -6.36 -8.04
C PHE A 131 -14.94 -7.47 -8.18
N GLN A 132 -14.83 -8.30 -7.15
CA GLN A 132 -14.00 -9.51 -7.20
C GLN A 132 -14.88 -10.71 -7.52
N LEU A 133 -14.66 -11.33 -8.68
CA LEU A 133 -15.36 -12.54 -9.09
C LEU A 133 -14.65 -13.78 -8.53
N GLY A 134 -15.42 -14.86 -8.36
CA GLY A 134 -14.88 -16.12 -7.86
C GLY A 134 -14.07 -16.87 -8.93
N PRO A 135 -13.17 -17.78 -8.52
CA PRO A 135 -12.32 -18.53 -9.46
C PRO A 135 -13.09 -19.50 -10.37
N ARG A 136 -14.36 -19.77 -10.08
CA ARG A 136 -15.23 -20.64 -10.90
C ARG A 136 -16.10 -19.87 -11.90
N THR A 137 -16.08 -18.54 -11.86
CA THR A 137 -16.89 -17.71 -12.75
C THR A 137 -16.10 -17.45 -14.01
N ALA A 138 -16.38 -18.21 -15.07
CA ALA A 138 -15.80 -17.98 -16.39
C ALA A 138 -16.34 -16.68 -17.02
N CYS A 139 -15.59 -16.13 -17.97
CA CYS A 139 -15.97 -14.93 -18.71
C CYS A 139 -17.34 -15.05 -19.38
N SER A 140 -18.10 -13.97 -19.29
CA SER A 140 -19.30 -13.73 -20.07
C SER A 140 -19.35 -12.26 -20.44
N ILE A 141 -19.01 -11.96 -21.69
CA ILE A 141 -19.04 -10.59 -22.24
C ILE A 141 -20.46 -10.02 -22.19
N GLU A 142 -21.47 -10.85 -22.48
CA GLU A 142 -22.88 -10.47 -22.39
C GLU A 142 -23.23 -9.93 -20.98
N LYS A 143 -22.83 -10.63 -19.92
CA LYS A 143 -23.08 -10.19 -18.55
C LYS A 143 -22.29 -8.94 -18.18
N LEU A 144 -21.06 -8.80 -18.65
CA LEU A 144 -20.26 -7.60 -18.41
C LEU A 144 -20.85 -6.38 -19.11
N ARG A 145 -21.34 -6.53 -20.36
CA ARG A 145 -22.06 -5.49 -21.09
C ARG A 145 -23.41 -5.17 -20.46
N ALA A 146 -24.15 -6.17 -19.98
CA ALA A 146 -25.39 -5.95 -19.25
C ALA A 146 -25.15 -5.16 -17.96
N LEU A 147 -24.05 -5.44 -17.25
CA LEU A 147 -23.65 -4.68 -16.07
C LEU A 147 -23.40 -3.20 -16.40
N ALA A 148 -22.81 -2.89 -17.56
CA ALA A 148 -22.57 -1.52 -18.01
C ALA A 148 -23.84 -0.70 -18.19
N THR A 149 -24.99 -1.35 -18.39
CA THR A 149 -26.30 -0.66 -18.46
C THR A 149 -26.85 -0.27 -17.09
N VAL A 150 -26.23 -0.72 -16.00
CA VAL A 150 -26.72 -0.52 -14.61
C VAL A 150 -25.75 0.28 -13.77
N LEU A 151 -24.45 0.14 -14.01
CA LEU A 151 -23.46 0.93 -13.29
C LEU A 151 -23.48 2.39 -13.78
N PRO A 152 -23.52 3.38 -12.87
CA PRO A 152 -23.54 4.79 -13.26
C PRO A 152 -22.20 5.22 -13.88
N HIS A 153 -22.27 6.06 -14.92
CA HIS A 153 -21.08 6.50 -15.67
C HIS A 153 -20.06 7.27 -14.81
N GLU A 154 -20.51 8.01 -13.81
CA GLU A 154 -19.66 8.76 -12.88
C GLU A 154 -18.97 7.89 -11.82
N GLY A 155 -19.34 6.60 -11.74
CA GLY A 155 -18.83 5.70 -10.73
C GLY A 155 -17.43 5.17 -11.05
N ARG A 156 -16.57 5.13 -10.02
CA ARG A 156 -15.25 4.50 -10.09
C ARG A 156 -15.35 3.02 -9.78
N PHE A 157 -15.19 2.19 -10.80
CA PHE A 157 -15.31 0.74 -10.67
C PHE A 157 -14.01 0.02 -11.01
N VAL A 158 -13.72 -1.01 -10.20
CA VAL A 158 -12.55 -1.88 -10.38
C VAL A 158 -13.03 -3.32 -10.49
N PHE A 159 -12.52 -4.07 -11.45
CA PHE A 159 -12.86 -5.48 -11.64
C PHE A 159 -11.66 -6.36 -11.36
N GLU A 160 -11.87 -7.43 -10.60
CA GLU A 160 -10.87 -8.46 -10.37
C GLU A 160 -11.43 -9.81 -10.79
N PHE A 161 -10.76 -10.41 -11.77
CA PHE A 161 -11.11 -11.71 -12.30
C PHE A 161 -10.14 -12.77 -11.82
N ARG A 162 -10.69 -13.93 -11.43
CA ARG A 162 -9.93 -15.08 -10.91
C ARG A 162 -10.00 -16.31 -11.82
N HIS A 163 -10.39 -16.09 -13.07
CA HIS A 163 -10.51 -17.11 -14.09
C HIS A 163 -9.88 -16.60 -15.38
N SER A 164 -8.98 -17.40 -15.98
CA SER A 164 -8.14 -16.98 -17.11
C SER A 164 -8.92 -16.47 -18.32
N THR A 165 -10.11 -17.02 -18.57
CA THR A 165 -10.96 -16.61 -19.70
C THR A 165 -11.42 -15.15 -19.68
N TRP A 166 -11.27 -14.42 -18.56
CA TRP A 166 -11.55 -12.98 -18.51
C TRP A 166 -10.43 -12.11 -19.10
N PHE A 167 -9.23 -12.65 -19.29
CA PHE A 167 -8.11 -11.88 -19.84
C PHE A 167 -8.09 -11.99 -21.37
N CYS A 168 -9.15 -11.51 -22.02
CA CYS A 168 -9.30 -11.46 -23.47
C CYS A 168 -9.67 -10.05 -23.94
N ARG A 169 -9.41 -9.76 -25.22
CA ARG A 169 -9.52 -8.41 -25.82
C ARG A 169 -10.89 -7.76 -25.56
N GLU A 170 -11.96 -8.52 -25.71
CA GLU A 170 -13.34 -8.06 -25.57
C GLU A 170 -13.66 -7.58 -24.16
N VAL A 171 -13.05 -8.19 -23.13
CA VAL A 171 -13.20 -7.69 -21.75
C VAL A 171 -12.53 -6.33 -21.63
N TYR A 172 -11.30 -6.17 -22.12
CA TYR A 172 -10.60 -4.88 -22.07
C TYR A 172 -11.33 -3.78 -22.83
N ASP A 173 -11.92 -4.10 -23.99
CA ASP A 173 -12.72 -3.14 -24.76
C ASP A 173 -13.94 -2.68 -23.95
N VAL A 174 -14.69 -3.60 -23.31
CA VAL A 174 -15.82 -3.24 -22.44
C VAL A 174 -15.39 -2.41 -21.23
N LEU A 175 -14.28 -2.76 -20.58
CA LEU A 175 -13.77 -1.98 -19.45
C LEU A 175 -13.35 -0.57 -19.89
N GLY A 176 -12.66 -0.46 -21.04
CA GLY A 176 -12.20 0.81 -21.60
C GLY A 176 -13.35 1.71 -22.08
N GLU A 177 -14.37 1.15 -22.72
CA GLU A 177 -15.60 1.86 -23.14
C GLU A 177 -16.32 2.53 -21.95
N ASN A 178 -16.16 2.00 -20.74
CA ASN A 178 -16.87 2.45 -19.55
C ASN A 178 -15.97 3.13 -18.50
N ASP A 179 -14.70 3.37 -18.83
CA ASP A 179 -13.70 3.92 -17.91
C ASP A 179 -13.54 3.12 -16.59
N TRP A 180 -13.62 1.80 -16.70
CA TRP A 180 -13.45 0.88 -15.58
C TRP A 180 -12.03 0.33 -15.53
N CYS A 181 -11.51 0.20 -14.31
CA CYS A 181 -10.19 -0.33 -14.08
C CYS A 181 -10.22 -1.85 -13.95
N LEU A 182 -9.24 -2.53 -14.53
CA LEU A 182 -8.92 -3.92 -14.21
C LEU A 182 -7.94 -3.92 -13.03
N ALA A 183 -8.16 -4.77 -12.02
CA ALA A 183 -7.21 -4.95 -10.95
C ALA A 183 -6.00 -5.74 -11.47
N ALA A 184 -4.81 -5.16 -11.36
CA ALA A 184 -3.54 -5.86 -11.49
C ALA A 184 -3.29 -6.67 -10.22
N ILE A 185 -3.48 -7.99 -10.30
CA ILE A 185 -3.33 -8.88 -9.15
C ILE A 185 -2.04 -9.68 -9.24
N ASN A 186 -1.27 -9.72 -8.16
CA ASN A 186 -0.15 -10.65 -8.02
C ASN A 186 -0.58 -11.82 -7.14
N ILE A 187 -0.45 -13.03 -7.69
CA ILE A 187 -0.87 -14.27 -7.04
C ILE A 187 0.29 -15.26 -7.01
N ASN A 188 0.57 -15.86 -5.85
CA ASN A 188 1.24 -17.16 -5.80
C ASN A 188 0.18 -18.27 -5.71
N ASN A 189 0.07 -19.07 -6.78
CA ASN A 189 -0.89 -20.17 -6.88
C ASN A 189 -0.25 -21.57 -6.82
N ARG A 190 0.92 -21.74 -6.19
CA ARG A 190 1.58 -23.06 -6.07
C ARG A 190 0.67 -24.11 -5.41
N ALA A 191 -0.17 -23.68 -4.47
CA ALA A 191 -1.14 -24.54 -3.79
C ALA A 191 -2.49 -24.71 -4.54
N GLY A 192 -2.65 -24.12 -5.73
CA GLY A 192 -3.86 -24.28 -6.55
C GLY A 192 -5.14 -23.66 -5.99
N TRP A 193 -5.05 -22.72 -5.03
CA TRP A 193 -6.21 -22.08 -4.39
C TRP A 193 -7.02 -21.20 -5.35
N VAL A 194 -6.39 -20.69 -6.42
CA VAL A 194 -7.03 -20.01 -7.54
C VAL A 194 -6.97 -20.92 -8.78
N LYS A 195 -7.82 -21.94 -8.81
CA LYS A 195 -7.84 -23.02 -9.82
C LYS A 195 -7.53 -22.60 -11.26
N ASN A 196 -8.07 -21.46 -11.71
CA ASN A 196 -8.03 -21.02 -13.10
C ASN A 196 -7.01 -19.90 -13.38
N LEU A 197 -6.02 -19.69 -12.51
CA LEU A 197 -4.91 -18.76 -12.76
C LEU A 197 -3.56 -19.40 -12.40
N SER A 198 -2.50 -19.03 -13.11
CA SER A 198 -1.13 -19.37 -12.74
C SER A 198 -0.61 -18.44 -11.65
N SER A 199 0.55 -18.75 -11.07
CA SER A 199 1.30 -17.77 -10.30
C SER A 199 1.77 -16.62 -11.20
N GLY A 200 1.89 -15.41 -10.65
CA GLY A 200 2.36 -14.22 -11.33
C GLY A 200 1.34 -13.08 -11.34
N TRP A 201 1.56 -12.14 -12.24
CA TRP A 201 0.68 -11.01 -12.48
C TRP A 201 -0.47 -11.38 -13.41
N HIS A 202 -1.67 -10.94 -13.06
CA HIS A 202 -2.86 -11.02 -13.91
C HIS A 202 -3.52 -9.63 -13.95
N PRO A 203 -3.73 -9.04 -15.14
CA PRO A 203 -3.30 -9.54 -16.45
C PRO A 203 -1.77 -9.55 -16.59
N ASP A 204 -1.25 -10.08 -17.71
CA ASP A 204 0.15 -9.86 -18.05
C ASP A 204 0.37 -8.35 -18.31
N LEU A 205 1.09 -7.72 -17.38
CA LEU A 205 1.36 -6.27 -17.37
C LEU A 205 2.37 -5.83 -18.45
N LYS A 206 2.90 -6.75 -19.26
CA LYS A 206 3.68 -6.44 -20.46
C LYS A 206 2.78 -6.32 -21.69
N GLU A 207 1.67 -7.05 -21.70
CA GLU A 207 0.76 -7.13 -22.85
C GLU A 207 -0.42 -6.15 -22.72
N TYR A 208 -0.89 -5.93 -21.49
CA TYR A 208 -2.10 -5.14 -21.24
C TYR A 208 -1.86 -4.04 -20.20
N ASP A 209 -2.39 -2.85 -20.49
CA ASP A 209 -2.52 -1.78 -19.49
C ASP A 209 -3.85 -1.98 -18.73
N PRO A 210 -3.83 -2.33 -17.45
CA PRO A 210 -5.05 -2.58 -16.67
C PRO A 210 -5.73 -1.28 -16.20
N CYS A 211 -5.12 -0.12 -16.47
CA CYS A 211 -5.57 1.16 -15.95
C CYS A 211 -6.75 1.73 -16.75
N CYS A 212 -7.43 2.66 -16.11
CA CYS A 212 -8.49 3.48 -16.67
C CYS A 212 -8.08 4.97 -16.58
N ALA A 213 -8.89 5.89 -17.11
CA ALA A 213 -8.56 7.31 -17.13
C ALA A 213 -8.42 7.90 -15.73
N TRP A 214 -9.27 7.48 -14.79
CA TRP A 214 -9.20 7.99 -13.41
C TRP A 214 -8.12 7.33 -12.55
N GLY A 215 -7.66 6.10 -12.86
CA GLY A 215 -6.83 5.38 -11.92
C GLY A 215 -6.18 4.09 -12.37
N ALA A 216 -5.53 3.47 -11.39
CA ALA A 216 -4.91 2.15 -11.48
C ALA A 216 -5.10 1.42 -10.14
N TYR A 217 -5.18 0.09 -10.18
CA TYR A 217 -5.48 -0.70 -8.99
C TYR A 217 -4.62 -1.96 -8.93
N ILE A 218 -3.79 -2.07 -7.90
CA ILE A 218 -2.94 -3.23 -7.61
C ILE A 218 -3.49 -3.96 -6.40
N ARG A 219 -3.60 -5.30 -6.48
CA ARG A 219 -3.81 -6.15 -5.30
C ARG A 219 -2.73 -7.21 -5.16
N LEU A 220 -2.12 -7.26 -4.00
CA LEU A 220 -1.03 -8.18 -3.69
C LEU A 220 -1.56 -9.31 -2.81
N HIS A 221 -1.64 -10.54 -3.34
CA HIS A 221 -2.26 -11.67 -2.62
C HIS A 221 -1.29 -12.51 -1.79
N GLY A 222 0.01 -12.25 -1.87
CA GLY A 222 1.02 -12.95 -1.09
C GLY A 222 2.01 -13.67 -1.99
N SER A 223 3.29 -13.56 -1.62
CA SER A 223 4.40 -14.11 -2.39
C SER A 223 4.60 -15.61 -2.16
N GLU A 224 4.00 -16.19 -1.10
CA GLU A 224 4.21 -17.60 -0.70
C GLU A 224 2.94 -18.45 -0.80
N GLY A 225 1.77 -17.83 -0.90
CA GLY A 225 0.51 -18.56 -1.05
C GLY A 225 -0.71 -17.68 -0.87
N GLN A 226 -1.83 -18.30 -0.50
CA GLN A 226 -3.07 -17.60 -0.25
C GLN A 226 -2.93 -16.65 0.95
N TYR A 227 -2.86 -15.36 0.69
CA TYR A 227 -2.87 -14.28 1.68
C TYR A 227 -1.68 -14.31 2.66
N VAL A 228 -0.57 -14.92 2.25
CA VAL A 228 0.65 -15.08 3.05
C VAL A 228 1.91 -14.89 2.22
N GLY A 229 2.99 -14.53 2.89
CA GLY A 229 4.30 -14.29 2.31
C GLY A 229 4.56 -12.81 2.07
N LYS A 230 5.77 -12.38 2.42
CA LYS A 230 6.30 -11.04 2.20
C LYS A 230 6.96 -10.94 0.83
N TYR A 231 6.79 -9.82 0.12
CA TYR A 231 7.48 -9.60 -1.15
C TYR A 231 8.95 -9.25 -0.91
N SER A 232 9.81 -9.70 -1.83
CA SER A 232 11.24 -9.36 -1.83
C SER A 232 11.47 -7.88 -2.15
N ASP A 233 12.66 -7.34 -1.84
CA ASP A 233 13.00 -5.94 -2.17
C ASP A 233 12.95 -5.68 -3.69
N ASP A 234 13.36 -6.66 -4.50
CA ASP A 234 13.29 -6.57 -5.96
C ASP A 234 11.83 -6.50 -6.47
N GLU A 235 10.94 -7.31 -5.90
CA GLU A 235 9.51 -7.26 -6.22
C GLU A 235 8.88 -5.93 -5.81
N ILE A 236 9.19 -5.44 -4.60
CA ILE A 236 8.74 -4.12 -4.14
C ILE A 236 9.29 -3.01 -5.04
N GLY A 237 10.55 -3.09 -5.47
CA GLY A 237 11.16 -2.16 -6.40
C GLY A 237 10.45 -2.14 -7.77
N ALA A 238 10.12 -3.31 -8.31
CA ALA A 238 9.37 -3.44 -9.55
C ALA A 238 7.94 -2.86 -9.42
N ILE A 239 7.27 -3.11 -8.29
CA ILE A 239 5.95 -2.53 -7.99
C ILE A 239 6.06 -1.00 -7.88
N ALA A 240 7.06 -0.48 -7.16
CA ALA A 240 7.27 0.97 -7.00
C ALA A 240 7.53 1.67 -8.34
N ALA A 241 8.33 1.06 -9.22
CA ALA A 241 8.56 1.56 -10.57
C ALA A 241 7.26 1.63 -11.39
N ARG A 242 6.41 0.60 -11.30
CA ARG A 242 5.10 0.58 -11.97
C ARG A 242 4.16 1.65 -11.42
N VAL A 243 4.08 1.77 -10.11
CA VAL A 243 3.25 2.79 -9.43
C VAL A 243 3.71 4.19 -9.83
N LYS A 244 5.03 4.44 -9.89
CA LYS A 244 5.58 5.71 -10.37
C LYS A 244 5.15 6.02 -11.80
N ASP A 245 5.27 5.05 -12.69
CA ASP A 245 4.91 5.20 -14.10
C ASP A 245 3.43 5.54 -14.24
N TRP A 246 2.53 4.77 -13.63
CA TRP A 246 1.10 5.04 -13.67
C TRP A 246 0.72 6.38 -13.04
N ALA A 247 1.32 6.75 -11.91
CA ALA A 247 1.13 8.04 -11.26
C ALA A 247 1.58 9.22 -12.16
N ALA A 248 2.68 9.06 -12.89
CA ALA A 248 3.18 10.08 -13.81
C ALA A 248 2.22 10.34 -14.99
N HIS A 249 1.38 9.37 -15.33
CA HIS A 249 0.32 9.50 -16.33
C HIS A 249 -1.00 10.08 -15.76
N GLY A 250 -0.97 10.69 -14.57
CA GLY A 250 -2.11 11.38 -13.98
C GLY A 250 -3.15 10.48 -13.31
N ARG A 251 -2.85 9.18 -13.16
CA ARG A 251 -3.76 8.18 -12.56
C ARG A 251 -3.68 8.21 -11.05
N GLU A 252 -4.81 8.14 -10.34
CA GLU A 252 -4.82 7.79 -8.91
C GLU A 252 -4.53 6.28 -8.77
N VAL A 253 -3.40 5.94 -8.14
CA VAL A 253 -2.91 4.56 -8.04
C VAL A 253 -3.19 3.99 -6.66
N PHE A 254 -4.00 2.94 -6.60
CA PHE A 254 -4.29 2.19 -5.38
C PHE A 254 -3.42 0.94 -5.32
N VAL A 255 -2.73 0.71 -4.20
CA VAL A 255 -2.02 -0.55 -3.93
C VAL A 255 -2.54 -1.15 -2.64
N MET A 256 -3.23 -2.29 -2.77
CA MET A 256 -3.90 -2.99 -1.69
C MET A 256 -3.21 -4.32 -1.37
N CYS A 257 -2.60 -4.41 -0.20
CA CYS A 257 -2.01 -5.66 0.29
C CYS A 257 -3.08 -6.54 0.94
N ASN A 258 -3.28 -7.73 0.37
CA ASN A 258 -4.20 -8.76 0.86
C ASN A 258 -3.46 -9.97 1.45
N ASN A 259 -2.14 -9.88 1.62
CA ASN A 259 -1.32 -10.86 2.34
C ASN A 259 -1.34 -10.60 3.85
N THR A 260 -2.55 -10.71 4.43
CA THR A 260 -2.88 -10.25 5.78
C THR A 260 -2.91 -11.36 6.84
N ASP A 261 -2.77 -12.61 6.42
CA ASP A 261 -3.14 -13.78 7.23
C ASP A 261 -1.95 -14.43 7.95
N ASP A 262 -0.74 -13.89 7.75
CA ASP A 262 0.50 -14.34 8.36
C ASP A 262 1.12 -13.31 9.32
N GLY A 263 2.35 -13.62 9.76
CA GLY A 263 3.28 -12.66 10.36
C GLY A 263 2.89 -12.10 11.73
N LYS A 264 3.86 -11.47 12.39
CA LYS A 264 3.71 -10.69 13.62
C LYS A 264 4.76 -9.55 13.66
N PRO A 265 4.53 -8.38 13.03
CA PRO A 265 3.31 -7.97 12.30
C PRO A 265 3.14 -8.69 10.95
N PRO A 266 1.94 -8.65 10.36
CA PRO A 266 1.64 -9.29 9.08
C PRO A 266 2.52 -8.80 7.92
N SER A 267 2.77 -9.68 6.95
CA SER A 267 3.60 -9.38 5.79
C SER A 267 3.11 -8.14 5.03
N ALA A 268 1.79 -7.99 4.87
CA ALA A 268 1.17 -6.82 4.27
C ALA A 268 1.65 -5.48 4.85
N ILE A 269 1.84 -5.39 6.17
CA ILE A 269 2.30 -4.15 6.83
C ILE A 269 3.75 -3.85 6.46
N ALA A 270 4.60 -4.88 6.43
CA ALA A 270 6.00 -4.72 6.05
C ALA A 270 6.12 -4.31 4.57
N ASP A 271 5.34 -4.93 3.68
CA ASP A 271 5.34 -4.63 2.26
C ASP A 271 4.88 -3.19 1.97
N LEU A 272 3.81 -2.73 2.62
CA LEU A 272 3.35 -1.35 2.44
C LEU A 272 4.36 -0.32 2.98
N ARG A 273 5.01 -0.59 4.10
CA ARG A 273 6.07 0.29 4.64
C ARG A 273 7.28 0.36 3.71
N ASN A 274 7.71 -0.79 3.19
CA ASN A 274 8.80 -0.86 2.22
C ASN A 274 8.44 -0.12 0.93
N LEU A 275 7.24 -0.35 0.39
CA LEU A 275 6.75 0.32 -0.82
C LEU A 275 6.63 1.83 -0.61
N SER A 276 6.08 2.27 0.52
CA SER A 276 5.99 3.69 0.88
C SER A 276 7.37 4.33 0.94
N ALA A 277 8.35 3.68 1.59
CA ALA A 277 9.72 4.17 1.64
C ALA A 277 10.34 4.32 0.24
N ARG A 278 10.19 3.31 -0.64
CA ARG A 278 10.66 3.38 -2.03
C ARG A 278 9.98 4.50 -2.83
N LEU A 279 8.67 4.65 -2.71
CA LEU A 279 7.93 5.71 -3.41
C LEU A 279 8.31 7.12 -2.92
N ILE A 280 8.64 7.27 -1.64
CA ILE A 280 9.18 8.51 -1.07
C ILE A 280 10.59 8.79 -1.62
N GLU A 281 11.47 7.78 -1.66
CA GLU A 281 12.82 7.91 -2.25
C GLU A 281 12.76 8.30 -3.73
N MET A 282 11.77 7.77 -4.46
CA MET A 282 11.54 8.07 -5.87
C MET A 282 10.84 9.42 -6.12
N GLY A 283 10.45 10.15 -5.06
CA GLY A 283 9.74 11.43 -5.14
C GLY A 283 8.27 11.34 -5.57
N VAL A 284 7.68 10.14 -5.57
CA VAL A 284 6.28 9.89 -5.98
C VAL A 284 5.33 10.22 -4.83
N MET A 285 5.70 9.84 -3.61
CA MET A 285 4.95 10.15 -2.39
C MET A 285 5.71 11.16 -1.54
N GLN A 286 4.96 12.01 -0.83
CA GLN A 286 5.54 12.86 0.20
C GLN A 286 5.63 12.09 1.51
N LYS A 287 6.63 12.43 2.34
CA LYS A 287 6.65 11.95 3.72
C LYS A 287 5.38 12.42 4.44
N PRO A 288 4.74 11.57 5.27
CA PRO A 288 3.56 11.96 6.04
C PRO A 288 3.82 13.27 6.78
N ILE A 289 2.91 14.22 6.58
CA ILE A 289 3.02 15.61 7.02
C ILE A 289 3.21 15.74 8.55
N GLU A 290 2.97 14.71 9.36
CA GLU A 290 3.32 14.69 10.79
C GLU A 290 4.80 15.03 11.03
N GLN A 291 5.72 14.55 10.18
CA GLN A 291 7.14 14.90 10.24
C GLN A 291 7.40 16.35 9.77
N THR A 292 6.62 16.84 8.81
CA THR A 292 6.72 18.22 8.28
C THR A 292 6.13 19.23 9.26
N LEU A 293 5.03 18.89 9.95
CA LEU A 293 4.41 19.66 11.02
C LEU A 293 5.30 19.67 12.27
N GLN A 294 5.92 18.55 12.65
CA GLN A 294 6.97 18.56 13.69
C GLN A 294 8.15 19.46 13.31
N LYS A 295 8.51 19.52 12.01
CA LYS A 295 9.56 20.39 11.48
C LYS A 295 9.13 21.87 11.48
N MET A 296 7.89 22.17 11.09
CA MET A 296 7.29 23.52 11.11
C MET A 296 7.07 24.04 12.54
N VAL A 297 6.65 23.18 13.48
CA VAL A 297 6.57 23.50 14.91
C VAL A 297 7.96 23.75 15.50
N LYS A 298 9.00 23.04 15.02
CA LYS A 298 10.40 23.34 15.35
C LYS A 298 10.84 24.69 14.79
N THR A 299 10.51 25.01 13.53
CA THR A 299 10.86 26.28 12.88
C THR A 299 10.16 27.46 13.54
N ALA A 300 8.86 27.36 13.83
CA ALA A 300 8.09 28.39 14.54
C ALA A 300 8.59 28.60 15.99
N LYS A 301 9.10 27.55 16.66
CA LYS A 301 9.79 27.69 17.95
C LYS A 301 11.09 28.49 17.83
N VAL A 302 11.84 28.32 16.75
CA VAL A 302 13.11 29.02 16.51
C VAL A 302 12.84 30.49 16.16
N GLU A 303 11.91 30.78 15.25
CA GLU A 303 11.53 32.14 14.86
C GLU A 303 10.89 32.92 16.02
N GLY A 304 9.99 32.28 16.79
CA GLY A 304 9.42 32.89 18.00
C GLY A 304 10.46 33.13 19.11
N LEU A 305 11.52 32.32 19.21
CA LEU A 305 12.64 32.54 20.13
C LEU A 305 13.56 33.67 19.67
N GLU A 306 13.76 33.85 18.37
CA GLU A 306 14.53 34.98 17.82
C GLU A 306 13.76 36.29 17.92
N GLU A 307 12.46 36.33 17.60
CA GLU A 307 11.63 37.53 17.83
C GLU A 307 11.53 37.90 19.31
N SER A 308 11.51 36.91 20.21
CA SER A 308 11.52 37.14 21.66
C SER A 308 12.87 37.69 22.14
N LYS A 309 13.99 37.25 21.53
CA LYS A 309 15.33 37.78 21.83
C LYS A 309 15.54 39.18 21.25
N GLU A 310 15.01 39.45 20.06
CA GLU A 310 15.01 40.76 19.41
C GLU A 310 14.19 41.75 20.25
N LYS A 311 12.96 41.37 20.66
CA LYS A 311 12.11 42.16 21.56
C LYS A 311 12.73 42.36 22.93
N ALA A 312 13.36 41.33 23.51
CA ALA A 312 14.08 41.46 24.78
C ALA A 312 15.33 42.35 24.66
N LYS A 313 16.02 42.39 23.51
CA LYS A 313 17.11 43.34 23.23
C LYS A 313 16.59 44.78 23.09
N VAL A 314 15.45 44.95 22.43
CA VAL A 314 14.79 46.26 22.23
C VAL A 314 14.16 46.77 23.54
N GLU A 315 13.62 45.89 24.39
CA GLU A 315 13.12 46.23 25.73
C GLU A 315 14.25 46.46 26.73
N ALA A 316 15.34 45.67 26.71
CA ALA A 316 16.54 45.93 27.50
C ALA A 316 17.25 47.25 27.10
N SER A 317 17.06 47.69 25.86
CA SER A 317 17.47 49.02 25.38
C SER A 317 16.54 50.15 25.82
N LYS A 318 15.27 49.86 26.16
CA LYS A 318 14.24 50.86 26.48
C LYS A 318 13.95 51.01 27.97
N GLU A 319 14.34 50.03 28.80
CA GLU A 319 14.17 50.09 30.24
C GLU A 319 15.50 50.12 31.01
N SER A 320 16.35 51.08 30.65
CA SER A 320 16.98 51.91 31.68
C SER A 320 15.93 52.87 32.20
N LYS A 321 15.00 52.35 33.03
CA LYS A 321 14.23 53.06 34.08
C LYS A 321 12.96 52.28 34.44
N THR A 322 12.96 51.85 35.70
CA THR A 322 11.81 51.64 36.59
C THR A 322 11.22 50.23 36.66
N ARG A 323 11.59 49.59 37.77
CA ARG A 323 11.22 48.27 38.27
C ARG A 323 9.95 48.37 39.11
N LYS A 324 8.92 47.54 38.86
CA LYS A 324 8.16 46.73 39.85
C LYS A 324 6.85 46.13 39.29
N LYS A 325 6.66 44.83 39.59
CA LYS A 325 5.37 44.13 39.84
C LYS A 325 4.68 43.36 38.69
N VAL A 326 5.35 42.37 38.09
CA VAL A 326 4.69 41.14 37.58
C VAL A 326 5.62 39.94 37.75
N THR A 327 5.58 39.30 38.91
CA THR A 327 6.21 37.99 39.14
C THR A 327 5.36 37.26 40.16
N GLU A 328 4.45 36.38 39.71
CA GLU A 328 4.16 35.16 40.49
C GLU A 328 3.43 34.01 39.77
N GLU A 329 2.77 34.15 38.61
CA GLU A 329 1.96 33.01 38.08
C GLU A 329 2.51 32.24 36.85
N LYS A 330 3.66 32.60 36.27
CA LYS A 330 4.20 31.89 35.08
C LYS A 330 5.08 30.66 35.38
N LYS A 331 5.43 30.39 36.64
CA LYS A 331 6.37 29.30 37.02
C LYS A 331 5.83 27.86 36.97
N PRO A 332 4.54 27.54 37.23
CA PRO A 332 4.11 26.14 37.34
C PRO A 332 4.06 25.36 36.02
N ILE A 333 3.65 26.01 34.93
CA ILE A 333 3.45 25.37 33.62
C ILE A 333 4.78 25.10 32.93
N GLU A 334 5.72 26.03 33.01
CA GLU A 334 7.05 25.88 32.43
C GLU A 334 7.87 24.81 33.17
N GLN A 335 7.72 24.72 34.49
CA GLN A 335 8.32 23.65 35.29
C GLN A 335 7.70 22.27 35.00
N ALA A 336 6.39 22.19 34.72
CA ALA A 336 5.73 20.94 34.33
C ALA A 336 6.19 20.45 32.95
N LEU A 337 6.29 21.34 31.96
CA LEU A 337 6.79 21.01 30.62
C LEU A 337 8.28 20.63 30.61
N GLN A 338 9.11 21.32 31.38
CA GLN A 338 10.53 20.97 31.51
C GLN A 338 10.73 19.61 32.19
N LYS A 339 9.86 19.23 33.13
CA LYS A 339 9.90 17.90 33.78
C LYS A 339 9.51 16.79 32.80
N MET A 340 8.50 17.00 31.95
CA MET A 340 8.08 16.00 30.95
C MET A 340 9.14 15.78 29.85
N VAL A 341 9.76 16.87 29.36
CA VAL A 341 10.83 16.78 28.35
C VAL A 341 12.09 16.14 28.91
N LYS A 342 12.42 16.40 30.18
CA LYS A 342 13.60 15.82 30.83
C LYS A 342 13.44 14.31 31.02
N ASN A 343 12.26 13.84 31.38
CA ASN A 343 12.00 12.40 31.56
C ASN A 343 12.06 11.64 30.24
N ALA A 344 11.45 12.16 29.17
CA ALA A 344 11.51 11.54 27.84
C ALA A 344 12.93 11.48 27.25
N LYS A 345 13.83 12.37 27.68
CA LYS A 345 15.21 12.43 27.19
C LYS A 345 16.15 11.48 27.94
N VAL A 346 15.82 11.10 29.18
CA VAL A 346 16.61 10.16 29.99
C VAL A 346 16.36 8.71 29.52
N GLU A 347 15.11 8.34 29.24
CA GLU A 347 14.77 7.00 28.73
C GLU A 347 15.45 6.69 27.38
N LEU A 348 15.46 7.66 26.45
CA LEU A 348 16.11 7.51 25.15
C LEU A 348 17.65 7.45 25.22
N LEU A 349 18.26 7.97 26.30
CA LEU A 349 19.71 7.97 26.47
C LEU A 349 20.23 6.69 27.13
N GLU A 350 19.43 6.03 27.97
CA GLU A 350 19.80 4.75 28.58
C GLU A 350 19.75 3.60 27.56
N GLU A 351 18.73 3.54 26.70
CA GLU A 351 18.63 2.54 25.62
C GLU A 351 19.77 2.66 24.57
N SER A 352 20.28 3.88 24.38
CA SER A 352 21.39 4.13 23.44
C SER A 352 22.76 3.70 23.96
N LYS A 353 22.99 3.75 25.28
CA LYS A 353 24.29 3.39 25.88
C LYS A 353 24.51 1.88 25.91
N ASP A 354 23.45 1.11 26.09
CA ASP A 354 23.51 -0.36 26.04
C ASP A 354 23.80 -0.85 24.61
N SER A 355 23.27 -0.16 23.60
CA SER A 355 23.51 -0.47 22.18
C SER A 355 24.95 -0.15 21.73
N ILE A 356 25.56 0.92 22.25
CA ILE A 356 26.92 1.36 21.88
C ILE A 356 28.02 0.47 22.50
N ASN A 357 27.79 -0.09 23.69
CA ASN A 357 28.76 -1.00 24.31
C ASN A 357 28.82 -2.38 23.61
N VAL A 358 27.73 -2.81 22.97
CA VAL A 358 27.70 -4.05 22.17
C VAL A 358 28.47 -3.87 20.86
N GLU A 359 28.27 -2.75 20.14
CA GLU A 359 28.97 -2.50 18.86
C GLU A 359 30.49 -2.27 19.01
N LYS A 360 30.94 -1.65 20.11
CA LYS A 360 32.39 -1.46 20.35
C LYS A 360 33.12 -2.78 20.62
N LYS A 361 32.44 -3.78 21.19
CA LYS A 361 33.03 -5.10 21.43
C LYS A 361 33.23 -5.87 20.12
N VAL A 362 32.29 -5.74 19.18
CA VAL A 362 32.34 -6.40 17.86
C VAL A 362 33.41 -5.80 16.94
N LYS A 363 33.65 -4.48 16.99
CA LYS A 363 34.65 -3.81 16.12
C LYS A 363 36.11 -4.09 16.49
N VAL A 364 36.39 -4.44 17.75
CA VAL A 364 37.78 -4.75 18.17
C VAL A 364 38.20 -6.13 17.66
N ASP A 365 37.29 -7.10 17.58
CA ASP A 365 37.61 -8.47 17.13
C ASP A 365 37.86 -8.57 15.62
N VAL A 366 37.15 -7.79 14.80
CA VAL A 366 37.31 -7.82 13.32
C VAL A 366 38.65 -7.24 12.85
N SER A 367 39.27 -6.35 13.64
CA SER A 367 40.54 -5.71 13.26
C SER A 367 41.77 -6.62 13.43
N LYS A 368 41.66 -7.70 14.21
CA LYS A 368 42.79 -8.63 14.46
C LYS A 368 42.93 -9.73 13.40
N GLU A 369 41.89 -10.02 12.62
CA GLU A 369 41.93 -11.11 11.61
C GLU A 369 42.49 -10.72 10.23
N SER A 370 42.60 -9.42 9.92
CA SER A 370 43.00 -8.96 8.58
C SER A 370 44.52 -8.88 8.32
N THR A 371 45.36 -9.13 9.32
CA THR A 371 46.83 -8.98 9.21
C THR A 371 47.61 -10.26 8.89
N THR A 372 46.95 -11.41 8.66
CA THR A 372 47.66 -12.71 8.53
C THR A 372 47.60 -13.36 7.14
N ARG A 373 47.16 -12.65 6.09
CA ARG A 373 47.13 -13.21 4.71
C ARG A 373 47.90 -12.34 3.71
N LYS A 374 49.23 -12.28 3.84
CA LYS A 374 50.16 -11.86 2.77
C LYS A 374 51.61 -12.28 3.08
N ARG A 375 51.87 -13.59 2.99
CA ARG A 375 53.17 -14.30 2.87
C ARG A 375 52.73 -15.77 2.76
N VAL A 376 52.81 -16.46 1.62
CA VAL A 376 54.01 -17.06 1.02
C VAL A 376 53.64 -17.45 -0.43
N LYS A 377 54.53 -17.17 -1.39
CA LYS A 377 54.49 -17.71 -2.76
C LYS A 377 55.93 -18.09 -3.14
N GLY A 378 56.11 -19.29 -3.70
CA GLY A 378 57.38 -19.96 -4.02
C GLY A 378 57.37 -21.34 -3.34
N ASP A 379 57.65 -22.48 -3.98
CA ASP A 379 58.29 -22.75 -5.26
C ASP A 379 58.03 -24.24 -5.65
N GLU A 380 58.25 -24.57 -6.92
CA GLU A 380 58.69 -25.87 -7.48
C GLU A 380 57.86 -27.19 -7.43
N ARG A 381 57.50 -27.63 -8.65
CA ARG A 381 57.83 -28.91 -9.35
C ARG A 381 57.71 -30.29 -8.65
N SER A 382 56.92 -31.15 -9.33
CA SER A 382 57.30 -32.45 -9.94
C SER A 382 56.59 -33.74 -9.48
N LYS A 383 56.27 -34.58 -10.48
CA LYS A 383 55.98 -36.04 -10.47
C LYS A 383 54.69 -36.49 -9.75
N GLY A 384 53.92 -37.47 -10.19
CA GLY A 384 53.97 -38.43 -11.29
C GLY A 384 52.82 -39.45 -11.11
N GLU A 385 52.36 -40.01 -12.23
CA GLU A 385 51.80 -41.36 -12.45
C GLU A 385 50.59 -41.94 -11.70
N ALA A 386 49.71 -42.56 -12.52
CA ALA A 386 48.85 -43.74 -12.32
C ALA A 386 47.76 -43.68 -11.22
N GLY A 387 46.56 -44.26 -11.36
CA GLY A 387 45.96 -45.20 -12.30
C GLY A 387 44.70 -45.78 -11.62
N GLU A 388 43.82 -46.40 -12.42
CA GLU A 388 42.72 -47.33 -12.04
C GLU A 388 41.47 -46.70 -11.38
N ASP A 389 40.35 -46.63 -12.11
CA ASP A 389 39.30 -47.66 -12.29
C ASP A 389 38.57 -48.02 -10.99
N PHE A 390 37.27 -47.69 -10.91
CA PHE A 390 36.24 -48.70 -10.62
C PHE A 390 34.84 -48.23 -11.05
N ASN A 391 34.18 -49.19 -11.68
CA ASN A 391 32.90 -49.19 -12.36
C ASN A 391 31.74 -49.43 -11.36
N ILE A 392 30.51 -49.03 -11.72
CA ILE A 392 29.28 -49.88 -11.73
C ILE A 392 27.98 -49.05 -11.63
N GLU A 393 27.10 -49.39 -12.58
CA GLU A 393 25.74 -48.89 -12.86
C GLU A 393 24.61 -49.39 -11.92
N LYS A 394 23.42 -48.75 -12.08
CA LYS A 394 22.02 -49.30 -11.99
C LYS A 394 21.50 -49.64 -10.57
N LYS A 395 20.21 -49.56 -10.20
CA LYS A 395 18.86 -49.50 -10.84
C LYS A 395 17.86 -49.09 -9.71
N VAL A 396 16.90 -48.18 -9.89
CA VAL A 396 15.47 -48.35 -10.29
C VAL A 396 14.49 -48.92 -9.23
N LYS A 397 13.41 -48.13 -8.96
CA LYS A 397 12.02 -48.46 -8.49
C LYS A 397 11.86 -49.03 -7.07
N LEU A 398 10.75 -48.91 -6.33
CA LEU A 398 9.32 -48.51 -6.43
C LEU A 398 8.97 -48.06 -4.95
N GLU A 399 7.90 -47.37 -4.57
CA GLU A 399 6.49 -47.78 -4.67
C GLU A 399 5.59 -46.72 -4.00
N GLN A 400 4.37 -46.60 -4.51
CA GLN A 400 3.24 -45.85 -3.95
C GLN A 400 2.53 -46.68 -2.86
N ARG A 401 1.96 -46.04 -1.82
CA ARG A 401 0.55 -46.25 -1.35
C ARG A 401 0.21 -45.54 -0.04
N ALA A 402 -1.12 -45.41 0.14
CA ALA A 402 -1.91 -44.94 1.28
C ALA A 402 -2.16 -43.43 1.35
N GLU A 403 -3.38 -42.92 1.48
CA GLU A 403 -4.76 -43.40 1.22
C GLU A 403 -5.64 -42.14 1.17
#